data_AF-A0AAT9HD66-F1
#
_entry.id   AF-A0AAT9HD66-F1
#
_cell.length_a   1.000
_cell.length_b   1.000
_cell.length_c   1.000
_cell.angle_alpha   90.00
_cell.angle_beta   90.00
_cell.angle_gamma   90.00
#
_symmetry.space_group_name_H-M   'P 1'
#
loop_
_entity.id
_entity.type
_entity.pdbx_description
1 polymer ?
#
loop_
_entity_poly.entity_id
_entity_poly.type
_entity_poly.pdbx_seq_one_letter_code
_entity_poly.pdbx_strand_id
1 'polypeptide(L)'
;MEGSGIAQAAHLSGHLDALVIRGISDHADASKADADAAGSQQRAAEQAAEALVAILRRLPPFSRRPRASSGDTDSQEGPQGRHSVP
;
A
#
# COMPACT_ATOMS: atom_id res chain seq x y z
N MET A 1 -8.48 6.19 10.63
CA MET A 1 -8.35 7.08 9.45
C MET A 1 -7.08 6.73 8.67
N GLU A 2 -6.63 5.46 8.69
CA GLU A 2 -5.22 5.14 8.39
C GLU A 2 -4.96 4.68 6.94
N GLY A 3 -6.03 4.44 6.17
CA GLY A 3 -5.92 3.73 4.89
C GLY A 3 -5.07 4.45 3.84
N SER A 4 -5.23 5.77 3.71
CA SER A 4 -4.48 6.56 2.73
C SER A 4 -2.99 6.65 3.06
N GLY A 5 -2.63 6.77 4.34
CA GLY A 5 -1.23 6.79 4.78
C GLY A 5 -0.52 5.46 4.50
N ILE A 6 -1.19 4.34 4.80
CA ILE A 6 -0.66 3.00 4.52
C ILE A 6 -0.50 2.79 3.00
N ALA A 7 -1.51 3.15 2.21
CA ALA A 7 -1.45 3.02 0.75
C ALA A 7 -0.33 3.87 0.14
N GLN A 8 -0.15 5.10 0.63
CA GLN A 8 0.93 5.98 0.19
C GLN A 8 2.31 5.41 0.52
N ALA A 9 2.50 4.87 1.73
CA ALA A 9 3.75 4.23 2.12
C ALA A 9 4.07 3.01 1.25
N ALA A 10 3.07 2.18 0.95
CA ALA A 10 3.23 1.04 0.04
C ALA A 10 3.61 1.48 -1.38
N HIS A 11 2.93 2.51 -1.90
CA HIS A 11 3.24 3.07 -3.22
C HIS A 11 4.68 3.60 -3.30
N LEU A 12 5.13 4.36 -2.30
CA LEU A 12 6.48 4.90 -2.23
C LEU A 12 7.56 3.81 -2.08
N SER A 13 7.21 2.64 -1.53
CA SER A 13 8.15 1.51 -1.44
C SER A 13 8.47 0.87 -2.80
N GLY A 14 7.60 1.04 -3.81
CA GLY A 14 7.75 0.46 -5.14
C GLY A 14 7.75 -1.08 -5.19
N HIS A 15 7.49 -1.75 -4.07
CA HIS A 15 7.69 -3.20 -3.91
C HIS A 15 6.51 -3.92 -3.26
N LEU A 16 5.48 -3.18 -2.85
CA LEU A 16 4.33 -3.71 -2.13
C LEU A 16 3.03 -3.31 -2.83
N ASP A 17 2.19 -4.31 -3.12
CA ASP A 17 0.79 -4.09 -3.42
C ASP A 17 0.03 -3.85 -2.10
N ALA A 18 -0.92 -2.91 -2.09
CA ALA A 18 -1.72 -2.59 -0.91
C ALA A 18 -3.21 -2.66 -1.19
N LEU A 19 -3.96 -3.24 -0.26
CA LEU A 19 -5.41 -3.28 -0.24
C LEU A 19 -5.89 -2.89 1.16
N VAL A 20 -6.79 -1.91 1.23
CA VAL A 20 -7.43 -1.49 2.48
C VAL A 20 -8.85 -2.02 2.52
N ILE A 21 -9.19 -2.79 3.56
CA ILE A 21 -10.53 -3.31 3.82
C ILE A 21 -11.07 -2.61 5.06
N ARG A 22 -12.26 -2.03 4.96
CA ARG A 22 -12.96 -1.36 6.06
C ARG A 22 -14.39 -1.85 6.18
N GLY A 23 -14.80 -2.14 7.42
CA GLY A 23 -16.21 -2.23 7.76
C GLY A 23 -16.80 -0.84 7.94
N ILE A 24 -18.09 -0.70 7.64
CA ILE A 24 -18.82 0.55 7.86
C ILE A 24 -19.38 0.52 9.28
N SER A 25 -18.89 1.42 10.14
CA SER A 25 -19.30 1.54 11.55
C SER A 25 -20.39 2.59 11.77
N ASP A 26 -20.44 3.60 10.93
CA ASP A 26 -21.30 4.77 11.08
C ASP A 26 -21.52 5.47 9.74
N HIS A 27 -22.52 6.34 9.69
CA HIS A 27 -22.83 7.17 8.53
C HIS A 27 -22.20 8.57 8.60
N ALA A 28 -21.30 8.82 9.56
CA ALA A 28 -20.71 10.13 9.85
C ALA A 28 -21.73 11.25 10.06
N ASP A 29 -22.91 10.91 10.58
CA ASP A 29 -23.97 11.84 10.93
C ASP A 29 -23.93 12.19 12.43
N ALA A 30 -24.89 13.01 12.87
CA ALA A 30 -24.98 13.44 14.26
C ALA A 30 -25.16 12.29 15.27
N SER A 31 -25.59 11.10 14.82
CA SER A 31 -25.81 9.92 15.68
C SER A 31 -24.55 9.06 15.87
N LYS A 32 -23.40 9.47 15.31
CA LYS A 32 -22.14 8.72 15.39
C LYS A 32 -21.74 8.35 16.83
N ALA A 33 -21.88 9.29 17.77
CA ALA A 33 -21.52 9.05 19.17
C ALA A 33 -22.34 7.90 19.79
N ASP A 34 -23.63 7.82 19.43
CA ASP A 34 -24.53 6.76 19.90
C ASP A 34 -24.21 5.43 19.22
N ALA A 35 -23.93 5.43 17.91
CA ALA A 35 -23.51 4.24 17.17
C ALA A 35 -22.21 3.65 17.71
N ASP A 36 -21.23 4.52 17.99
CA ASP A 36 -19.94 4.14 18.59
C ASP A 36 -20.14 3.53 19.98
N ALA A 37 -20.96 4.17 20.83
CA ALA A 37 -21.31 3.65 22.15
C ALA A 37 -22.06 2.30 22.10
N ALA A 38 -22.81 2.05 21.02
CA ALA A 38 -23.48 0.79 20.72
C ALA A 38 -22.57 -0.30 20.10
N GLY A 39 -21.25 -0.09 20.10
CA GLY A 39 -20.26 -1.07 19.66
C GLY A 39 -20.24 -1.31 18.14
N SER A 40 -20.75 -0.38 17.34
CA SER A 40 -20.76 -0.51 15.88
C SER A 40 -19.35 -0.65 15.29
N GLN A 41 -18.35 -0.01 15.90
CA GLN A 41 -16.96 -0.11 15.48
C GLN A 41 -16.38 -1.52 15.62
N GLN A 42 -16.65 -2.19 16.75
CA GLN A 42 -16.17 -3.56 16.99
C GLN A 42 -16.78 -4.52 15.97
N ARG A 43 -18.10 -4.43 15.75
CA ARG A 43 -18.80 -5.23 14.73
C ARG A 43 -18.26 -4.97 13.33
N ALA A 44 -18.05 -3.70 12.96
CA ALA A 44 -17.47 -3.36 11.67
C ALA A 44 -16.04 -3.92 11.48
N ALA A 45 -15.23 -3.91 12.54
CA ALA A 45 -13.89 -4.48 12.52
C ALA A 45 -13.91 -6.01 12.36
N GLU A 46 -14.79 -6.71 13.07
CA GLU A 46 -14.98 -8.16 12.94
C GLU A 46 -15.36 -8.56 11.51
N GLN A 47 -16.35 -7.87 10.92
CA GLN A 47 -16.77 -8.11 9.54
C GLN A 47 -15.65 -7.83 8.53
N ALA A 48 -14.87 -6.77 8.73
CA ALA A 48 -13.72 -6.47 7.88
C ALA A 48 -12.62 -7.56 7.96
N ALA A 49 -12.38 -8.08 9.16
CA ALA A 49 -11.41 -9.15 9.38
C ALA A 49 -11.85 -10.47 8.73
N GLU A 50 -13.13 -10.83 8.85
CA GLU A 50 -13.70 -12.00 8.17
C GLU A 50 -13.54 -11.90 6.65
N ALA A 51 -13.85 -10.74 6.06
CA ALA A 51 -13.67 -10.49 4.64
C ALA A 51 -12.20 -10.59 4.21
N LEU A 52 -11.27 -10.01 4.99
CA LEU A 52 -9.84 -10.11 4.73
C LEU A 52 -9.37 -11.56 4.72
N VAL A 53 -9.75 -12.35 5.72
CA VAL A 53 -9.37 -13.78 5.80
C VAL A 53 -9.94 -14.56 4.61
N ALA A 54 -11.19 -14.28 4.20
CA ALA A 54 -11.79 -14.90 3.02
C ALA A 54 -11.03 -14.54 1.73
N ILE A 55 -10.56 -13.30 1.59
CA ILE A 55 -9.73 -12.88 0.45
C ILE A 55 -8.38 -13.59 0.48
N LEU A 56 -7.67 -13.59 1.62
CA LEU A 56 -6.37 -14.22 1.76
C LEU A 56 -6.40 -15.72 1.41
N ARG A 57 -7.47 -16.43 1.77
CA ARG A 57 -7.67 -17.85 1.41
C ARG A 57 -7.82 -18.10 -0.10
N ARG A 58 -8.20 -17.08 -0.88
CA ARG A 58 -8.36 -17.18 -2.34
C ARG A 58 -7.12 -16.74 -3.10
N LEU A 59 -6.19 -16.05 -2.45
CA LEU A 59 -4.97 -15.61 -3.10
C LEU A 59 -3.98 -16.80 -3.22
N PRO A 60 -3.29 -16.93 -4.36
CA PRO A 60 -2.22 -17.91 -4.47
C PRO A 60 -1.11 -17.58 -3.47
N PRO A 61 -0.33 -18.58 -3.02
CA PRO A 61 0.83 -18.34 -2.17
C PRO A 61 1.78 -17.35 -2.85
N PHE A 62 2.27 -16.40 -2.07
CA PHE A 62 3.08 -15.30 -2.58
C PHE A 62 4.37 -15.82 -3.22
N SER A 63 4.45 -15.77 -4.55
CA SER A 63 5.69 -16.01 -5.29
C SER A 63 6.44 -14.69 -5.37
N ARG A 64 7.54 -14.57 -4.61
CA ARG A 64 8.38 -13.37 -4.65
C ARG A 64 8.94 -13.22 -6.06
N ARG A 65 8.42 -12.27 -6.84
CA ARG A 65 8.90 -12.00 -8.19
C ARG A 65 10.37 -11.56 -8.09
N PRO A 66 11.32 -12.19 -8.80
CA PRO A 66 12.70 -11.74 -8.83
C PRO A 66 12.72 -10.28 -9.29
N ARG A 67 13.43 -9.42 -8.55
CA ARG A 67 13.61 -8.02 -8.94
C ARG A 67 14.25 -8.06 -10.32
N ALA A 68 13.56 -7.53 -11.34
CA ALA A 68 14.22 -7.26 -12.60
C ALA A 68 15.40 -6.35 -12.24
N SER A 69 16.62 -6.84 -12.43
CA SER A 69 17.81 -6.00 -12.38
C SER A 69 17.59 -4.92 -13.42
N SER A 70 17.19 -3.73 -12.98
CA SER A 70 17.27 -2.53 -13.79
C SER A 70 18.67 -2.54 -14.38
N GLY A 71 18.72 -2.72 -15.69
CA GLY A 71 19.95 -2.91 -16.43
C GLY A 71 20.93 -1.83 -16.03
N ASP A 72 22.13 -2.30 -15.74
CA ASP A 72 23.37 -1.55 -15.78
C ASP A 72 23.37 -0.72 -17.06
N THR A 73 22.90 0.54 -16.98
CA THR A 73 23.27 1.53 -17.98
C THR A 73 24.72 1.86 -17.68
N ASP A 74 25.58 1.11 -18.36
CA ASP A 74 26.98 1.40 -18.62
C ASP A 74 27.10 2.86 -19.06
N SER A 75 27.23 3.75 -18.07
CA SER A 75 27.66 5.13 -18.25
C SER A 75 29.10 5.08 -18.69
N GLN A 76 29.30 4.91 -20.00
CA GLN A 76 30.57 5.18 -20.64
C GLN A 76 30.85 6.68 -20.51
N GLU A 77 31.44 7.10 -19.39
CA GLU A 77 32.16 8.37 -19.30
C GLU A 77 33.32 8.33 -20.29
N GLY A 78 33.07 8.82 -21.50
CA GLY A 78 34.12 9.09 -22.49
C GLY A 78 35.07 10.17 -21.98
N PRO A 79 36.38 10.10 -22.32
CA PRO A 79 37.39 11.00 -21.78
C PRO A 79 37.12 12.44 -22.23
N GLN A 80 36.96 13.35 -21.27
CA GLN A 80 36.82 14.77 -21.54
C GLN A 80 38.10 15.29 -22.22
N GLY A 81 37.97 15.57 -23.52
CA GLY A 81 39.03 16.15 -24.34
C GLY A 81 39.48 17.49 -23.75
N ARG A 82 40.77 17.58 -23.45
CA ARG A 82 41.45 18.82 -23.07
C ARG A 82 41.35 19.80 -24.24
N HIS A 83 40.55 20.86 -24.10
CA HIS A 83 40.65 22.03 -24.97
C HIS A 83 41.86 22.88 -24.56
N SER A 84 42.91 22.81 -25.36
CA SER A 84 43.97 23.81 -25.49
C SER A 84 43.40 25.04 -26.19
N VAL A 85 43.48 26.19 -25.53
CA VAL A 85 43.11 27.51 -26.07
C VAL A 85 44.34 28.10 -26.81
N PRO A 86 44.15 28.77 -27.97
CA PRO A 86 45.24 29.40 -28.74
C PRO A 86 45.85 30.63 -28.06
#